data_AF-A0AA35Y8M8-F1
#
_entry.id   AF-A0AA35Y8M8-F1
#
_cell.length_a   1.000
_cell.length_b   1.000
_cell.length_c   1.000
_cell.angle_alpha   90.00
_cell.angle_beta   90.00
_cell.angle_gamma   90.00
#
_symmetry.space_group_name_H-M   'P 1'
#
loop_
_entity.id
_entity.type
_entity.pdbx_description
1 polymer ?
#
loop_
_entity_poly.entity_id
_entity_poly.type
_entity_poly.pdbx_seq_one_letter_code
_entity_poly.pdbx_strand_id
1 'polypeptide(L)'
;MPFPSPDRLPQSTRFTDTKKNAVTALLNLLIFEDNKGSIVTSGAVTGIVHVLKEGSMVAWENSAAALFSLSVIHEKDFIIASAGAVSPLVLLLSEGTERGKRMATNAMFNLCIYEGNKKRAVRAGVVPMLMELLVEPEGVLKDKAIAILAILSIHLEGRLAIGIAAALPILVEIIETGSPRNKENAVVVLVELCLEDQNYLVEAQELGAMEKMMNLLEHGTDRGKVKAIEVLEKIKELEYFR
;
A
#
# COMPACT_ATOMS: atom_id res chain seq x y z
N MET A 1 -43.54 9.99 34.20
CA MET A 1 -43.23 9.16 33.02
C MET A 1 -42.00 8.32 33.35
N PRO A 2 -42.00 6.99 33.13
CA PRO A 2 -40.81 6.19 33.37
C PRO A 2 -39.78 6.42 32.25
N PHE A 3 -38.50 6.46 32.61
CA PHE A 3 -37.39 6.53 31.66
C PHE A 3 -37.42 5.33 30.70
N PRO A 4 -37.07 5.51 29.41
CA PRO A 4 -37.02 4.39 28.47
C PRO A 4 -35.89 3.43 28.89
N SER A 5 -36.22 2.14 28.99
CA SER A 5 -35.28 1.06 29.30
C SER A 5 -34.17 0.96 28.24
N PRO A 6 -32.91 0.63 28.60
CA PRO A 6 -31.77 0.58 27.67
C PRO A 6 -31.87 -0.48 26.56
N ASP A 7 -32.90 -1.32 26.58
CA ASP A 7 -32.94 -2.61 25.90
C ASP A 7 -33.59 -2.61 24.50
N ARG A 8 -33.75 -1.46 23.83
CA ARG A 8 -34.40 -1.42 22.50
C ARG A 8 -33.50 -0.95 21.36
N LEU A 9 -32.30 -1.53 21.28
CA LEU A 9 -31.55 -1.55 20.01
C LEU A 9 -31.90 -2.80 19.20
N PRO A 10 -32.10 -2.69 17.87
CA PRO A 10 -32.38 -3.82 16.99
C PRO A 10 -31.33 -4.93 17.14
N GLN A 11 -31.72 -6.21 17.06
CA GLN A 11 -30.80 -7.34 17.21
C GLN A 11 -29.59 -7.23 16.26
N SER A 12 -29.80 -6.77 15.01
CA SER A 12 -28.74 -6.50 14.03
C SER A 12 -27.67 -5.53 14.56
N THR A 13 -28.08 -4.47 15.26
CA THR A 13 -27.19 -3.45 15.84
C THR A 13 -26.36 -4.02 17.01
N ARG A 14 -26.95 -4.90 17.83
CA ARG A 14 -26.23 -5.56 18.94
C ARG A 14 -25.11 -6.47 18.42
N PHE A 15 -25.36 -7.24 17.36
CA PHE A 15 -24.34 -8.12 16.77
C PHE A 15 -23.17 -7.35 16.14
N THR A 16 -23.44 -6.21 15.49
CA THR A 16 -22.37 -5.34 14.96
C THR A 16 -21.49 -4.75 16.07
N ASP A 17 -22.10 -4.36 17.20
CA ASP A 17 -21.35 -3.86 18.34
C ASP A 17 -20.51 -4.95 19.03
N THR A 18 -21.03 -6.18 19.13
CA THR A 18 -20.26 -7.32 19.65
C THR A 18 -19.04 -7.62 18.77
N LYS A 19 -19.21 -7.66 17.44
CA LYS A 19 -18.10 -7.88 16.49
C LYS A 19 -17.03 -6.78 16.60
N LYS A 20 -17.44 -5.51 16.66
CA LYS A 20 -16.56 -4.35 16.88
C LYS A 20 -15.78 -4.46 18.19
N ASN A 21 -16.47 -4.80 19.29
CA ASN A 21 -15.84 -4.91 20.61
C ASN A 21 -14.84 -6.07 20.66
N ALA A 22 -15.14 -7.20 20.00
CA ALA A 22 -14.24 -8.33 19.90
C ALA A 22 -12.93 -7.99 19.17
N VAL A 23 -13.02 -7.31 18.01
CA VAL A 23 -11.83 -6.87 17.27
C VAL A 23 -11.03 -5.83 18.05
N THR A 24 -11.71 -4.93 18.77
CA THR A 24 -11.04 -3.97 19.65
C THR A 24 -10.27 -4.66 20.78
N ALA A 25 -10.87 -5.67 21.41
CA ALA A 25 -10.19 -6.48 22.43
C ALA A 25 -8.99 -7.23 21.87
N LEU A 26 -9.13 -7.85 20.68
CA LEU A 26 -8.01 -8.50 19.98
C LEU A 26 -6.89 -7.50 19.66
N LEU A 27 -7.23 -6.30 19.18
CA LEU A 27 -6.24 -5.26 18.89
C LEU A 27 -5.43 -4.87 20.13
N ASN A 28 -6.08 -4.78 21.30
CA ASN A 28 -5.38 -4.51 22.56
C ASN A 28 -4.45 -5.66 22.97
N LEU A 29 -4.84 -6.91 22.71
CA LEU A 29 -3.97 -8.07 22.95
C LEU A 29 -2.77 -8.11 21.99
N LEU A 30 -2.95 -7.62 20.77
CA LEU A 30 -1.91 -7.53 19.72
C LEU A 30 -0.85 -6.46 19.99
N ILE A 31 -0.96 -5.68 21.05
CA ILE A 31 0.11 -4.80 21.55
C ILE A 31 1.31 -5.64 22.03
N PHE A 32 1.06 -6.86 22.52
CA PHE A 32 2.10 -7.76 22.98
C PHE A 32 2.49 -8.73 21.87
N GLU A 33 3.76 -8.72 21.44
CA GLU A 33 4.29 -9.56 20.36
C GLU A 33 4.03 -11.06 20.60
N ASP A 34 4.19 -11.52 21.85
CA ASP A 34 3.99 -12.92 22.23
C ASP A 34 2.57 -13.44 21.96
N ASN A 35 1.58 -12.54 21.98
CA ASN A 35 0.18 -12.91 21.73
C ASN A 35 -0.11 -13.12 20.25
N LYS A 36 0.59 -12.41 19.36
CA LYS A 36 0.28 -12.39 17.92
C LYS A 36 0.35 -13.79 17.32
N GLY A 37 1.38 -14.56 17.71
CA GLY A 37 1.56 -15.92 17.22
C GLY A 37 0.37 -16.82 17.53
N SER A 38 -0.09 -16.80 18.78
CA SER A 38 -1.24 -17.56 19.30
C SER A 38 -2.56 -17.10 18.70
N ILE A 39 -2.74 -15.78 18.49
CA ILE A 39 -3.93 -15.20 17.86
C ILE A 39 -4.08 -15.66 16.41
N VAL A 40 -2.98 -15.78 15.67
CA VAL A 40 -3.06 -16.34 14.31
C VAL A 40 -3.42 -17.82 14.34
N THR A 41 -2.78 -18.60 15.22
CA THR A 41 -3.03 -20.05 15.34
C THR A 41 -4.45 -20.38 15.82
N SER A 42 -5.10 -19.48 16.57
CA SER A 42 -6.50 -19.67 17.01
C SER A 42 -7.53 -19.45 15.89
N GLY A 43 -7.10 -19.07 14.68
CA GLY A 43 -8.00 -18.82 13.55
C GLY A 43 -8.65 -17.43 13.55
N ALA A 44 -8.28 -16.55 14.48
CA ALA A 44 -8.90 -15.22 14.65
C ALA A 44 -8.81 -14.34 13.39
N VAL A 45 -7.82 -14.56 12.53
CA VAL A 45 -7.63 -13.82 11.27
C VAL A 45 -8.88 -13.83 10.40
N THR A 46 -9.56 -14.99 10.29
CA THR A 46 -10.79 -15.10 9.49
C THR A 46 -11.92 -14.23 10.04
N GLY A 47 -12.08 -14.21 11.36
CA GLY A 47 -13.04 -13.33 12.05
C GLY A 47 -12.70 -11.85 11.89
N ILE A 48 -11.42 -11.47 11.99
CA ILE A 48 -10.97 -10.09 11.79
C ILE A 48 -11.29 -9.62 10.37
N VAL A 49 -11.02 -10.45 9.35
CA VAL A 49 -11.34 -10.13 7.94
C VAL A 49 -12.85 -10.08 7.70
N HIS A 50 -13.62 -10.93 8.37
CA HIS A 50 -15.09 -10.86 8.32
C HIS A 50 -15.61 -9.50 8.83
N VAL A 51 -15.06 -9.02 9.94
CA VAL A 51 -15.41 -7.71 10.49
C VAL A 51 -14.90 -6.56 9.60
N LEU A 52 -13.77 -6.73 8.91
CA LEU A 52 -13.30 -5.76 7.93
C LEU A 52 -14.24 -5.65 6.70
N LYS A 53 -15.01 -6.69 6.38
CA LYS A 53 -15.95 -6.71 5.26
C LYS A 53 -17.32 -6.13 5.61
N GLU A 54 -17.83 -6.45 6.79
CA GLU A 54 -19.23 -6.18 7.16
C GLU A 54 -19.39 -5.22 8.35
N GLY A 55 -18.29 -4.81 8.97
CA GLY A 55 -18.30 -3.96 10.16
C GLY A 55 -18.71 -2.52 9.88
N SER A 56 -18.85 -1.73 10.95
CA SER A 56 -18.91 -0.27 10.85
C SER A 56 -17.53 0.30 10.53
N MET A 57 -17.43 1.58 10.16
CA MET A 57 -16.16 2.26 9.90
C MET A 57 -15.13 2.07 11.02
N VAL A 58 -15.54 2.20 12.29
CA VAL A 58 -14.66 1.97 13.45
C VAL A 58 -14.18 0.51 13.52
N ALA A 59 -15.05 -0.44 13.16
CA ALA A 59 -14.70 -1.85 13.12
C ALA A 59 -13.75 -2.16 11.95
N TRP A 60 -13.94 -1.53 10.80
CA TRP A 60 -13.00 -1.61 9.67
C TRP A 60 -11.61 -1.08 10.05
N GLU A 61 -11.55 0.11 10.66
CA GLU A 61 -10.30 0.71 11.14
C GLU A 61 -9.58 -0.20 12.14
N ASN A 62 -10.30 -0.73 13.13
CA ASN A 62 -9.72 -1.61 14.14
C ASN A 62 -9.30 -2.96 13.55
N SER A 63 -10.05 -3.50 12.59
CA SER A 63 -9.66 -4.71 11.86
C SER A 63 -8.40 -4.47 11.04
N ALA A 64 -8.30 -3.35 10.32
CA ALA A 64 -7.11 -3.01 9.55
C ALA A 64 -5.89 -2.81 10.46
N ALA A 65 -6.06 -2.17 11.61
CA ALA A 65 -5.00 -2.03 12.62
C ALA A 65 -4.54 -3.40 13.18
N ALA A 66 -5.49 -4.31 13.43
CA ALA A 66 -5.17 -5.67 13.90
C ALA A 66 -4.41 -6.46 12.82
N LEU A 67 -4.85 -6.39 11.57
CA LEU A 67 -4.16 -7.02 10.44
C LEU A 67 -2.77 -6.43 10.20
N PHE A 68 -2.61 -5.10 10.32
CA PHE A 68 -1.31 -4.46 10.29
C PHE A 68 -0.40 -5.01 11.39
N SER A 69 -0.86 -5.06 12.64
CA SER A 69 -0.08 -5.59 13.76
C SER A 69 0.36 -7.05 13.53
N LEU A 70 -0.53 -7.87 12.96
CA LEU A 70 -0.26 -9.26 12.62
C LEU A 70 0.68 -9.44 11.42
N SER A 71 0.62 -8.55 10.42
CA SER A 71 1.46 -8.59 9.21
C SER A 71 2.94 -8.29 9.44
N VAL A 72 3.32 -7.90 10.67
CA VAL A 72 4.73 -7.78 11.06
C VAL A 72 5.36 -9.18 11.21
N ILE A 73 4.54 -10.22 11.42
CA ILE A 73 4.99 -11.62 11.46
C ILE A 73 4.97 -12.18 10.04
N HIS A 74 6.02 -11.88 9.28
CA HIS A 74 6.11 -12.22 7.85
C HIS A 74 5.90 -13.72 7.54
N GLU A 75 6.24 -14.60 8.47
CA GLU A 75 6.00 -16.05 8.35
C GLU A 75 4.52 -16.42 8.14
N LYS A 76 3.60 -15.52 8.51
CA LYS A 76 2.15 -15.75 8.53
C LYS A 76 1.39 -14.83 7.57
N ASP A 77 2.08 -14.07 6.72
CA ASP A 77 1.45 -13.17 5.74
C ASP A 77 0.52 -13.92 4.78
N PHE A 78 0.84 -15.18 4.47
CA PHE A 78 0.00 -16.05 3.64
C PHE A 78 -1.36 -16.37 4.30
N ILE A 79 -1.45 -16.37 5.64
CA ILE A 79 -2.70 -16.64 6.37
C ILE A 79 -3.64 -15.46 6.23
N ILE A 80 -3.12 -14.25 6.44
CA ILE A 80 -3.87 -12.99 6.25
C ILE A 80 -4.33 -12.87 4.80
N ALA A 81 -3.43 -13.16 3.86
CA ALA A 81 -3.74 -13.20 2.45
C ALA A 81 -4.87 -14.18 2.12
N SER A 82 -4.77 -15.42 2.58
CA SER A 82 -5.70 -16.50 2.27
C SER A 82 -7.06 -16.31 2.93
N ALA A 83 -7.13 -15.56 4.04
CA ALA A 83 -8.40 -15.11 4.61
C ALA A 83 -9.14 -14.06 3.74
N GLY A 84 -8.48 -13.53 2.70
CA GLY A 84 -9.10 -12.57 1.77
C GLY A 84 -9.10 -11.14 2.31
N ALA A 85 -8.05 -10.75 3.03
CA ALA A 85 -7.92 -9.41 3.61
C ALA A 85 -7.67 -8.30 2.58
N VAL A 86 -7.10 -8.63 1.41
CA VAL A 86 -6.60 -7.64 0.44
C VAL A 86 -7.72 -6.75 -0.11
N SER A 87 -8.79 -7.32 -0.68
CA SER A 87 -9.87 -6.52 -1.28
C SER A 87 -10.57 -5.59 -0.27
N PRO A 88 -10.91 -6.03 0.95
CA PRO A 88 -11.46 -5.13 1.97
C PRO A 88 -10.50 -4.03 2.42
N LEU A 89 -9.18 -4.30 2.45
CA LEU A 89 -8.19 -3.25 2.74
C LEU A 89 -8.13 -2.22 1.61
N VAL A 90 -8.24 -2.64 0.34
CA VAL A 90 -8.32 -1.69 -0.80
C VAL A 90 -9.61 -0.88 -0.75
N LEU A 91 -10.74 -1.47 -0.38
CA LEU A 91 -11.98 -0.74 -0.17
C LEU A 91 -11.83 0.32 0.93
N LEU A 92 -11.17 -0.03 2.05
CA LEU A 92 -10.88 0.91 3.14
C LEU A 92 -9.93 2.05 2.73
N LEU A 93 -9.04 1.84 1.75
CA LEU A 93 -8.24 2.93 1.16
C LEU A 93 -9.11 3.94 0.40
N SER A 94 -10.18 3.48 -0.23
CA SER A 94 -11.09 4.31 -1.02
C SER A 94 -12.12 5.03 -0.15
N GLU A 95 -12.82 4.28 0.72
CA GLU A 95 -13.99 4.76 1.46
C GLU A 95 -13.69 5.11 2.92
N GLY A 96 -12.48 4.84 3.39
CA GLY A 96 -12.09 5.00 4.78
C GLY A 96 -11.91 6.45 5.23
N THR A 97 -11.98 6.65 6.54
CA THR A 97 -11.48 7.88 7.17
C THR A 97 -9.96 8.00 7.00
N GLU A 98 -9.38 9.16 7.30
CA GLU A 98 -7.92 9.35 7.37
C GLU A 98 -7.20 8.29 8.22
N ARG A 99 -7.83 7.87 9.32
CA ARG A 99 -7.30 6.78 10.16
C ARG A 99 -7.42 5.44 9.44
N GLY A 100 -8.57 5.16 8.82
CA GLY A 100 -8.83 3.96 8.04
C GLY A 100 -7.83 3.79 6.90
N LYS A 101 -7.68 4.82 6.05
CA LYS A 101 -6.70 4.87 4.97
C LYS A 101 -5.29 4.60 5.49
N ARG A 102 -4.85 5.30 6.54
CA ARG A 102 -3.54 5.08 7.16
C ARG A 102 -3.31 3.65 7.62
N MET A 103 -4.28 3.04 8.31
CA MET A 103 -4.17 1.65 8.76
C MET A 103 -4.16 0.67 7.59
N ALA A 104 -4.98 0.92 6.57
CA ALA A 104 -5.03 0.11 5.36
C ALA A 104 -3.72 0.18 4.58
N THR A 105 -3.15 1.38 4.35
CA THR A 105 -1.87 1.55 3.65
C THR A 105 -0.75 0.83 4.40
N ASN A 106 -0.73 0.91 5.74
CA ASN A 106 0.27 0.22 6.56
C ASN A 106 0.17 -1.31 6.44
N ALA A 107 -1.04 -1.85 6.53
CA ALA A 107 -1.27 -3.28 6.35
C ALA A 107 -0.87 -3.73 4.93
N MET A 108 -1.28 -2.97 3.92
CA MET A 108 -0.97 -3.25 2.52
C MET A 108 0.53 -3.22 2.22
N PHE A 109 1.28 -2.29 2.83
CA PHE A 109 2.74 -2.24 2.69
C PHE A 109 3.39 -3.56 3.12
N ASN A 110 3.06 -4.05 4.31
CA ASN A 110 3.61 -5.32 4.80
C ASN A 110 3.14 -6.50 3.94
N LEU A 111 1.84 -6.57 3.64
CA LEU A 111 1.26 -7.69 2.90
C LEU A 111 1.82 -7.80 1.47
N CYS A 112 2.11 -6.69 0.79
CA CYS A 112 2.62 -6.71 -0.58
C CYS A 112 4.10 -7.14 -0.69
N ILE A 113 4.84 -7.20 0.43
CA ILE A 113 6.20 -7.77 0.45
C ILE A 113 6.12 -9.24 -0.02
N TYR A 114 5.10 -9.97 0.42
CA TYR A 114 4.84 -11.34 -0.03
C TYR A 114 4.37 -11.39 -1.50
N GLU A 115 5.06 -12.19 -2.32
CA GLU A 115 4.83 -12.29 -3.77
C GLU A 115 3.38 -12.62 -4.13
N GLY A 116 2.77 -13.57 -3.42
CA GLY A 116 1.40 -13.99 -3.70
C GLY A 116 0.33 -12.90 -3.47
N ASN A 117 0.68 -11.82 -2.75
CA ASN A 117 -0.22 -10.71 -2.49
C ASN A 117 -0.15 -9.60 -3.52
N LYS A 118 0.99 -9.42 -4.22
CA LYS A 118 1.15 -8.37 -5.23
C LYS A 118 0.05 -8.45 -6.28
N LYS A 119 -0.10 -9.64 -6.86
CA LYS A 119 -1.16 -9.98 -7.82
C LYS A 119 -2.58 -9.75 -7.28
N ARG A 120 -2.84 -10.13 -6.02
CA ARG A 120 -4.14 -9.93 -5.38
C ARG A 120 -4.45 -8.44 -5.18
N ALA A 121 -3.45 -7.67 -4.78
CA ALA A 121 -3.57 -6.23 -4.55
C ALA A 121 -3.84 -5.47 -5.85
N VAL A 122 -3.10 -5.79 -6.92
CA VAL A 122 -3.31 -5.21 -8.25
C VAL A 122 -4.73 -5.50 -8.75
N ARG A 123 -5.17 -6.76 -8.69
CA ARG A 123 -6.52 -7.16 -9.12
C ARG A 123 -7.64 -6.57 -8.28
N ALA A 124 -7.36 -6.23 -7.02
CA ALA A 124 -8.29 -5.53 -6.15
C ALA A 124 -8.38 -4.02 -6.44
N GLY A 125 -7.57 -3.48 -7.36
CA GLY A 125 -7.61 -2.07 -7.74
C GLY A 125 -6.78 -1.16 -6.83
N VAL A 126 -5.70 -1.68 -6.21
CA VAL A 126 -4.88 -0.86 -5.31
C VAL A 126 -4.17 0.30 -6.02
N VAL A 127 -3.76 0.11 -7.29
CA VAL A 127 -2.89 1.08 -7.98
C VAL A 127 -3.53 2.46 -8.13
N PRO A 128 -4.77 2.61 -8.64
CA PRO A 128 -5.45 3.91 -8.69
C PRO A 128 -5.53 4.60 -7.32
N MET A 129 -5.81 3.85 -6.25
CA MET A 129 -5.88 4.39 -4.88
C MET A 129 -4.52 4.91 -4.41
N LEU A 130 -3.42 4.22 -4.74
CA LEU A 130 -2.08 4.69 -4.42
C LEU A 130 -1.72 5.95 -5.21
N MET A 131 -2.14 6.05 -6.47
CA MET A 131 -1.90 7.24 -7.29
C MET A 131 -2.63 8.46 -6.72
N GLU A 132 -3.86 8.31 -6.22
CA GLU A 132 -4.59 9.37 -5.52
C GLU A 132 -3.82 9.84 -4.27
N LEU A 133 -3.32 8.91 -3.44
CA LEU A 133 -2.52 9.25 -2.25
C LEU A 133 -1.21 9.99 -2.59
N LEU A 134 -0.65 9.80 -3.78
CA LEU A 134 0.57 10.51 -4.20
C LEU A 134 0.33 11.99 -4.50
N VAL A 135 -0.88 12.36 -4.91
CA VAL A 135 -1.24 13.74 -5.27
C VAL A 135 -1.98 14.49 -4.16
N GLU A 136 -2.31 13.82 -3.04
CA GLU A 136 -2.93 14.47 -1.88
C GLU A 136 -2.05 15.63 -1.33
N PRO A 137 -2.61 16.82 -1.03
CA PRO A 137 -1.84 18.00 -0.61
C PRO A 137 -1.02 17.81 0.67
N GLU A 138 -1.62 17.23 1.71
CA GLU A 138 -0.98 17.00 3.01
C GLU A 138 0.03 15.85 2.97
N GLY A 139 -0.17 14.92 2.03
CA GLY A 139 0.80 13.91 1.64
C GLY A 139 1.30 12.95 2.73
N VAL A 140 0.56 12.79 3.83
CA VAL A 140 1.02 12.01 5.00
C VAL A 140 1.27 10.53 4.66
N LEU A 141 0.60 10.03 3.61
CA LEU A 141 0.73 8.65 3.14
C LEU A 141 1.60 8.50 1.88
N LYS A 142 2.16 9.60 1.33
CA LYS A 142 2.96 9.58 0.09
C LYS A 142 4.13 8.60 0.17
N ASP A 143 4.88 8.64 1.28
CA ASP A 143 6.05 7.78 1.50
C ASP A 143 5.70 6.28 1.40
N LYS A 144 4.54 5.90 1.94
CA LYS A 144 4.08 4.51 1.90
C LYS A 144 3.46 4.17 0.56
N ALA A 145 2.73 5.10 -0.04
CA ALA A 145 2.12 4.89 -1.35
C ALA A 145 3.19 4.61 -2.42
N ILE A 146 4.24 5.44 -2.50
CA ILE A 146 5.33 5.23 -3.46
C ILE A 146 6.12 3.95 -3.16
N ALA A 147 6.30 3.61 -1.88
CA ALA A 147 6.97 2.37 -1.50
C ALA A 147 6.16 1.12 -1.91
N ILE A 148 4.83 1.16 -1.78
CA ILE A 148 3.97 0.06 -2.27
C ILE A 148 4.04 -0.03 -3.79
N LEU A 149 3.98 1.09 -4.51
CA LEU A 149 4.14 1.09 -5.97
C LEU A 149 5.48 0.49 -6.40
N ALA A 150 6.58 0.81 -5.72
CA ALA A 150 7.89 0.22 -5.97
C ALA A 150 7.93 -1.29 -5.71
N ILE A 151 7.17 -1.79 -4.74
CA ILE A 151 7.03 -3.24 -4.49
C ILE A 151 6.21 -3.90 -5.61
N LEU A 152 5.12 -3.25 -6.06
CA LEU A 152 4.25 -3.77 -7.09
C LEU A 152 4.88 -3.73 -8.49
N SER A 153 5.73 -2.74 -8.77
CA SER A 153 6.42 -2.59 -10.06
C SER A 153 7.42 -3.70 -10.33
N ILE A 154 7.84 -4.48 -9.33
CA ILE A 154 8.72 -5.64 -9.57
C ILE A 154 7.91 -6.81 -10.18
N HIS A 155 6.58 -6.82 -10.02
CA HIS A 155 5.70 -7.86 -10.55
C HIS A 155 5.01 -7.39 -11.85
N LEU A 156 4.96 -8.26 -12.86
CA LEU A 156 4.44 -7.94 -14.20
C LEU A 156 3.04 -7.31 -14.18
N GLU A 157 2.05 -7.93 -13.51
CA GLU A 157 0.69 -7.35 -13.43
C GLU A 157 0.70 -5.97 -12.75
N GLY A 158 1.62 -5.73 -11.81
CA GLY A 158 1.76 -4.44 -11.14
C GLY A 158 2.35 -3.39 -12.07
N ARG A 159 3.41 -3.70 -12.82
CA ARG A 159 3.96 -2.81 -13.85
C ARG A 159 2.90 -2.37 -14.85
N LEU A 160 2.16 -3.31 -15.40
CA LEU A 160 1.12 -3.02 -16.38
C LEU A 160 0.04 -2.11 -15.79
N ALA A 161 -0.40 -2.38 -14.56
CA ALA A 161 -1.39 -1.53 -13.89
C ALA A 161 -0.85 -0.11 -13.59
N ILE A 162 0.42 0.02 -13.22
CA ILE A 162 1.07 1.32 -12.98
C ILE A 162 1.21 2.11 -14.29
N GLY A 163 1.58 1.45 -15.38
CA GLY A 163 1.65 2.05 -16.71
C GLY A 163 0.30 2.59 -17.17
N ILE A 164 -0.77 1.78 -17.03
CA ILE A 164 -2.15 2.19 -17.34
C ILE A 164 -2.60 3.40 -16.50
N ALA A 165 -2.09 3.52 -15.27
CA ALA A 165 -2.41 4.62 -14.37
C ALA A 165 -1.62 5.92 -14.67
N ALA A 166 -0.87 5.99 -15.78
CA ALA A 166 -0.11 7.16 -16.22
C ALA A 166 0.80 7.73 -15.12
N ALA A 167 1.55 6.86 -14.44
CA ALA A 167 2.31 7.25 -13.25
C ALA A 167 3.52 8.16 -13.53
N LEU A 168 4.01 8.25 -14.77
CA LEU A 168 5.28 8.89 -15.12
C LEU A 168 5.41 10.35 -14.68
N PRO A 169 4.46 11.27 -14.96
CA PRO A 169 4.56 12.65 -14.50
C PRO A 169 4.74 12.77 -12.98
N ILE A 170 3.98 11.97 -12.23
CA ILE A 170 4.01 11.94 -10.76
C ILE A 170 5.35 11.37 -10.26
N LEU A 171 5.84 10.29 -10.87
CA LEU A 171 7.14 9.70 -10.50
C LEU A 171 8.28 10.69 -10.72
N VAL A 172 8.28 11.37 -11.87
CA VAL A 172 9.30 12.35 -12.22
C VAL A 172 9.25 13.56 -11.28
N GLU A 173 8.07 14.03 -10.88
CA GLU A 173 7.92 15.08 -9.86
C GLU A 173 8.45 14.64 -8.48
N ILE A 174 8.19 13.39 -8.07
CA ILE A 174 8.68 12.84 -6.80
C ILE A 174 10.21 12.71 -6.80
N ILE A 175 10.84 12.36 -7.93
CA ILE A 175 12.30 12.31 -8.04
C ILE A 175 12.93 13.69 -7.82
N GLU A 176 12.25 14.76 -8.24
CA GLU A 176 12.71 16.13 -8.03
C GLU A 176 12.50 16.60 -6.60
N THR A 177 11.29 16.47 -6.07
CA THR A 177 10.85 17.16 -4.84
C THR A 177 10.78 16.26 -3.60
N GLY A 178 10.81 14.93 -3.79
CA GLY A 178 10.57 13.96 -2.72
C GLY A 178 11.72 13.85 -1.72
N SER A 179 11.43 13.20 -0.59
CA SER A 179 12.46 12.78 0.36
C SER A 179 13.45 11.80 -0.31
N PRO A 180 14.69 11.64 0.19
CA PRO A 180 15.68 10.73 -0.41
C PRO A 180 15.13 9.31 -0.65
N ARG A 181 14.29 8.81 0.27
CA ARG A 181 13.64 7.50 0.16
C ARG A 181 12.53 7.48 -0.91
N ASN A 182 11.77 8.56 -1.04
CA ASN A 182 10.73 8.65 -2.07
C ASN A 182 11.34 8.76 -3.46
N LYS A 183 12.42 9.54 -3.60
CA LYS A 183 13.20 9.61 -4.85
C LYS A 183 13.68 8.22 -5.25
N GLU A 184 14.30 7.49 -4.33
CA GLU A 184 14.74 6.11 -4.56
C GLU A 184 13.59 5.19 -5.02
N ASN A 185 12.46 5.18 -4.30
CA ASN A 185 11.30 4.35 -4.67
C ASN A 185 10.72 4.75 -6.03
N ALA A 186 10.66 6.04 -6.34
CA ALA A 186 10.16 6.53 -7.62
C ALA A 186 11.07 6.11 -8.79
N VAL A 187 12.40 6.17 -8.60
CA VAL A 187 13.35 5.65 -9.60
C VAL A 187 13.19 4.15 -9.78
N VAL A 188 12.98 3.37 -8.71
CA VAL A 188 12.71 1.93 -8.83
C VAL A 188 11.49 1.68 -9.72
N VAL A 189 10.37 2.37 -9.48
CA VAL A 189 9.17 2.22 -10.33
C VAL A 189 9.49 2.60 -11.78
N LEU A 190 10.19 3.71 -12.01
CA LEU A 190 10.52 4.17 -13.35
C LEU A 190 11.41 3.18 -14.10
N VAL A 191 12.45 2.63 -13.45
CA VAL A 191 13.32 1.60 -14.04
C VAL A 191 12.50 0.39 -14.48
N GLU A 192 11.62 -0.10 -13.62
CA GLU A 192 10.76 -1.24 -13.89
C GLU A 192 9.83 -0.99 -15.08
N LEU A 193 9.23 0.19 -15.18
CA LEU A 193 8.41 0.56 -16.35
C LEU A 193 9.25 0.63 -17.63
N CYS A 194 10.43 1.26 -17.59
CA CYS A 194 11.34 1.34 -18.73
C CYS A 194 11.97 -0.02 -19.11
N LEU A 195 11.92 -1.03 -18.23
CA LEU A 195 12.27 -2.43 -18.57
C LEU A 195 11.14 -3.12 -19.33
N GLU A 196 9.89 -2.73 -19.08
CA GLU A 196 8.71 -3.30 -19.72
C GLU A 196 8.47 -2.71 -21.12
N ASP A 197 8.56 -1.39 -21.27
CA ASP A 197 8.36 -0.69 -22.54
C ASP A 197 9.30 0.53 -22.66
N GLN A 198 10.04 0.60 -23.78
CA GLN A 198 10.92 1.72 -24.09
C GLN A 198 10.17 3.04 -24.29
N ASN A 199 8.88 3.01 -24.60
CA ASN A 199 8.05 4.23 -24.69
C ASN A 199 8.04 5.01 -23.38
N TYR A 200 8.06 4.33 -22.23
CA TYR A 200 8.16 5.00 -20.92
C TYR A 200 9.49 5.75 -20.76
N LEU A 201 10.56 5.26 -21.37
CA LEU A 201 11.86 5.92 -21.32
C LEU A 201 11.85 7.21 -22.15
N VAL A 202 11.22 7.18 -23.33
CA VAL A 202 11.04 8.38 -24.18
C VAL A 202 10.18 9.41 -23.47
N GLU A 203 9.04 9.02 -22.90
CA GLU A 203 8.17 9.93 -22.15
C GLU A 203 8.89 10.50 -20.91
N ALA A 204 9.66 9.70 -20.18
CA ALA A 204 10.45 10.17 -19.06
C ALA A 204 11.50 11.22 -19.47
N GLN A 205 12.13 11.06 -20.65
CA GLN A 205 13.04 12.07 -21.20
C GLN A 205 12.32 13.40 -21.48
N GLU A 206 11.14 13.34 -22.11
CA GLU A 206 10.32 14.52 -22.40
C GLU A 206 9.89 15.26 -21.12
N LEU A 207 9.70 14.53 -20.02
CA LEU A 207 9.41 15.07 -18.68
C LEU A 207 10.66 15.59 -17.94
N GLY A 208 11.84 15.56 -18.58
CA GLY A 208 13.10 16.05 -18.01
C GLY A 208 13.71 15.10 -16.98
N ALA A 209 13.47 13.79 -17.06
CA ALA A 209 14.02 12.83 -16.10
C ALA A 209 15.56 12.83 -16.07
N MET A 210 16.24 13.13 -17.17
CA MET A 210 17.71 13.10 -17.23
C MET A 210 18.35 14.07 -16.23
N GLU A 211 17.92 15.33 -16.20
CA GLU A 211 18.44 16.35 -15.27
C GLU A 211 18.17 15.95 -13.81
N LYS A 212 16.97 15.42 -13.55
CA LYS A 212 16.53 14.97 -12.23
C LYS A 212 17.33 13.75 -11.73
N MET A 213 17.66 12.81 -12.62
CA MET A 213 18.53 11.68 -12.31
C MET A 213 19.96 12.13 -12.03
N MET A 214 20.49 13.11 -12.78
CA MET A 214 21.82 13.68 -12.51
C MET A 214 21.87 14.34 -11.13
N ASN A 215 20.84 15.10 -10.75
CA ASN A 215 20.73 15.65 -9.39
C ASN A 215 20.70 14.52 -8.33
N LEU A 216 19.99 13.43 -8.61
CA LEU A 216 19.95 12.27 -7.71
C LEU A 216 21.32 11.58 -7.57
N LEU A 217 22.17 11.57 -8.60
CA LEU A 217 23.54 11.03 -8.49
C LEU A 217 24.41 11.82 -7.52
N GLU A 218 24.21 13.13 -7.45
CA GLU A 218 24.97 14.00 -6.55
C GLU A 218 24.46 13.89 -5.11
N HIS A 219 23.14 13.91 -4.92
CA HIS A 219 22.51 14.11 -3.60
C HIS A 219 21.66 12.95 -3.08
N GLY A 220 21.50 11.88 -3.85
CA GLY A 220 20.66 10.72 -3.51
C GLY A 220 21.28 9.73 -2.52
N THR A 221 20.48 8.74 -2.11
CA THR A 221 20.94 7.57 -1.37
C THR A 221 21.79 6.66 -2.27
N ASP A 222 22.67 5.83 -1.71
CA ASP A 222 23.49 4.89 -2.49
C ASP A 222 22.63 4.02 -3.43
N ARG A 223 21.50 3.52 -2.92
CA ARG A 223 20.56 2.72 -3.71
C ARG A 223 19.86 3.55 -4.80
N GLY A 224 19.46 4.79 -4.49
CA GLY A 224 18.91 5.71 -5.49
C GLY A 224 19.91 6.03 -6.61
N LYS A 225 21.19 6.21 -6.26
CA LYS A 225 22.27 6.45 -7.24
C LYS A 225 22.46 5.27 -8.18
N VAL A 226 22.55 4.04 -7.65
CA VAL A 226 22.66 2.82 -8.47
C VAL A 226 21.50 2.72 -9.46
N LYS A 227 20.27 2.99 -9.01
CA LYS A 227 19.10 2.92 -9.89
C LYS A 227 19.00 4.07 -10.89
N ALA A 228 19.49 5.26 -10.55
CA ALA A 228 19.59 6.37 -11.50
C ALA A 228 20.59 6.07 -12.63
N ILE A 229 21.72 5.44 -12.32
CA ILE A 229 22.72 5.00 -13.32
C ILE A 229 22.05 4.07 -14.34
N GLU A 230 21.27 3.09 -13.88
CA GLU A 230 20.56 2.13 -14.75
C GLU A 230 19.62 2.82 -15.75
N VAL A 231 18.90 3.87 -15.33
CA VAL A 231 18.05 4.67 -16.25
C VAL A 231 18.91 5.47 -17.23
N LEU A 232 19.97 6.12 -16.75
CA LEU A 232 20.84 6.96 -17.58
C LEU A 232 21.61 6.15 -18.63
N GLU A 233 22.04 4.94 -18.31
CA GLU A 233 22.68 4.02 -19.26
C GLU A 233 21.70 3.66 -20.39
N LYS A 234 20.46 3.30 -20.05
CA LYS A 234 19.43 3.05 -21.06
C LYS A 234 19.10 4.26 -21.93
N ILE A 235 19.08 5.46 -21.35
CA ILE A 235 18.90 6.71 -22.10
C ILE A 235 20.02 6.87 -23.14
N LYS A 236 21.28 6.67 -22.74
CA LYS A 236 22.43 6.77 -23.65
C LYS A 236 22.36 5.74 -24.77
N GLU A 237 21.93 4.52 -24.47
CA GLU A 237 21.72 3.48 -25.49
C GLU A 237 20.68 3.93 -26.53
N LEU A 238 19.53 4.47 -26.11
CA LEU A 238 18.51 4.98 -27.05
C LEU A 238 19.04 6.09 -27.95
N GLU A 239 19.86 7.00 -27.42
CA GLU A 239 20.46 8.09 -28.18
C GLU A 239 21.49 7.60 -29.20
N TYR A 240 22.17 6.48 -28.93
CA TYR A 240 23.15 5.88 -29.85
C TYR A 240 22.49 5.23 -31.08
N PHE A 241 21.22 4.83 -30.99
CA PHE A 241 20.48 4.18 -32.08
C PHE A 241 19.55 5.14 -32.87
N ARG A 242 19.60 6.44 -32.60
CA ARG A 242 18.94 7.51 -33.39
C ARG A 242 19.91 8.15 -34.37
#